data_AF-A0A7C6FZ40-F1
#
_entry.id   AF-A0A7C6FZ40-F1
#
_cell.length_a   1.000
_cell.length_b   1.000
_cell.length_c   1.000
_cell.angle_alpha   90.00
_cell.angle_beta   90.00
_cell.angle_gamma   90.00
#
_symmetry.space_group_name_H-M   'P 1'
#
loop_
_entity.id
_entity.type
_entity.pdbx_description
1 polymer ?
#
loop_
_entity_poly.entity_id
_entity_poly.type
_entity_poly.pdbx_seq_one_letter_code
_entity_poly.pdbx_strand_id
1 'polypeptide(L)'
;MVNVLKNPSCEKIEDTYAEAFNGICCRVIVTADDEETLKRAAYDATSTPGTVIGRVEGGIECWLNENQTPDGRKGAIIHFWYDKEDPEKFEKELSYRIRQDILVKPFTSIFDASINPTGYINTLKHVGHC
;
A
#
# COMPACT_ATOMS: atom_id res chain seq x y z
N MET A 1 -35.16 -17.73 28.59
CA MET A 1 -33.95 -17.14 29.22
C MET A 1 -32.74 -17.82 28.59
N VAL A 2 -32.07 -17.16 27.65
CA VAL A 2 -30.84 -17.69 27.03
C VAL A 2 -29.67 -16.92 27.63
N ASN A 3 -28.82 -17.65 28.36
CA ASN A 3 -27.59 -17.16 28.96
C ASN A 3 -26.57 -16.92 27.85
N VAL A 4 -26.29 -15.65 27.54
CA VAL A 4 -25.12 -15.28 26.74
C VAL A 4 -23.90 -15.38 27.64
N LEU A 5 -23.02 -16.34 27.34
CA LEU A 5 -21.74 -16.53 28.01
C LEU A 5 -20.92 -15.24 27.89
N LYS A 6 -20.62 -14.63 29.05
CA LYS A 6 -19.79 -13.42 29.19
C LYS A 6 -18.33 -13.75 28.87
N ASN A 7 -17.83 -13.24 27.75
CA ASN A 7 -16.41 -13.21 27.43
C ASN A 7 -15.75 -11.98 28.11
N PRO A 8 -14.55 -12.04 28.72
CA PRO A 8 -14.13 -11.05 29.73
C PRO A 8 -13.38 -9.79 29.24
N SER A 9 -13.31 -9.49 27.93
CA SER A 9 -12.58 -8.30 27.44
C SER A 9 -13.44 -7.32 26.62
N CYS A 10 -14.73 -7.24 26.92
CA CYS A 10 -15.61 -6.26 26.29
C CYS A 10 -15.46 -4.92 27.02
N GLU A 11 -14.44 -4.16 26.62
CA GLU A 11 -14.41 -2.72 26.89
C GLU A 11 -15.67 -2.08 26.28
N LYS A 12 -16.16 -1.01 26.92
CA LYS A 12 -17.40 -0.33 26.50
C LYS A 12 -17.21 0.23 25.10
N ILE A 13 -17.97 -0.28 24.12
CA ILE A 13 -18.04 0.33 22.79
C ILE A 13 -18.91 1.57 22.89
N GLU A 14 -18.35 2.72 22.55
CA GLU A 14 -19.10 3.98 22.50
C GLU A 14 -20.05 3.97 21.29
N ASP A 15 -21.29 4.43 21.50
CA ASP A 15 -22.26 4.66 20.43
C ASP A 15 -21.90 5.97 19.70
N THR A 16 -20.95 5.86 18.78
CA THR A 16 -20.36 6.97 18.01
C THR A 16 -20.00 6.49 16.60
N TYR A 17 -19.40 7.38 15.81
CA TYR A 17 -19.00 7.09 14.43
C TYR A 17 -17.56 7.53 14.14
N ALA A 18 -16.98 6.96 13.08
CA ALA A 18 -15.74 7.43 12.48
C ALA A 18 -16.06 8.24 11.21
N GLU A 19 -15.54 9.46 11.12
CA GLU A 19 -15.63 10.27 9.91
C GLU A 19 -14.43 9.99 9.00
N ALA A 20 -14.71 9.60 7.75
CA ALA A 20 -13.70 9.33 6.74
C ALA A 20 -13.75 10.40 5.64
N PHE A 21 -12.64 10.55 4.93
CA PHE A 21 -12.47 11.57 3.89
C PHE A 21 -12.18 10.92 2.54
N ASN A 22 -12.51 11.64 1.47
CA ASN A 22 -12.16 11.23 0.11
C ASN A 22 -10.66 11.43 -0.14
N GLY A 23 -10.12 10.60 -1.01
CA GLY A 23 -8.73 10.68 -1.47
C GLY A 23 -8.53 9.77 -2.69
N ILE A 24 -7.30 9.76 -3.20
CA ILE A 24 -6.89 8.87 -4.28
C ILE A 24 -5.98 7.77 -3.74
N CYS A 25 -6.12 6.57 -4.30
CA CYS A 25 -5.36 5.40 -3.89
C CYS A 25 -4.74 4.72 -5.10
N CYS A 26 -3.50 4.27 -4.96
CA CYS A 26 -2.87 3.33 -5.88
C CYS A 26 -2.63 2.01 -5.14
N ARG A 27 -3.04 0.90 -5.75
CA ARG A 27 -2.88 -0.45 -5.21
C ARG A 27 -1.91 -1.23 -6.10
N VAL A 28 -0.83 -1.73 -5.52
CA VAL A 28 0.26 -2.40 -6.27
C VAL A 28 0.61 -3.75 -5.66
N ILE A 29 1.18 -4.64 -6.47
CA ILE A 29 1.92 -5.82 -6.00
C ILE A 29 3.40 -5.51 -6.07
N VAL A 30 4.12 -5.69 -4.97
CA VAL A 30 5.58 -5.75 -4.96
C VAL A 30 6.01 -7.20 -4.84
N THR A 31 6.94 -7.65 -5.67
CA THR A 31 7.48 -9.02 -5.61
C THR A 31 8.99 -9.02 -5.44
N ALA A 32 9.51 -10.09 -4.83
CA ALA A 32 10.94 -10.35 -4.67
C ALA A 32 11.22 -11.86 -4.59
N ASP A 33 12.48 -12.26 -4.76
CA ASP A 33 12.89 -13.67 -4.75
C ASP A 33 12.81 -14.31 -3.36
N ASP A 34 13.04 -13.52 -2.30
CA ASP A 34 13.06 -13.96 -0.92
C ASP A 34 12.19 -13.08 0.01
N GLU A 35 11.81 -13.65 1.14
CA GLU A 35 10.90 -13.03 2.10
C GLU A 35 11.52 -11.84 2.84
N GLU A 36 12.83 -11.83 3.06
CA GLU A 36 13.52 -10.75 3.75
C GLU A 36 13.55 -9.49 2.87
N THR A 37 13.94 -9.63 1.61
CA THR A 37 13.93 -8.55 0.62
C THR A 37 12.52 -7.99 0.43
N LEU A 38 11.52 -8.87 0.27
CA LEU A 38 10.12 -8.48 0.13
C LEU A 38 9.64 -7.67 1.34
N LYS A 39 9.89 -8.16 2.56
CA LYS A 39 9.50 -7.47 3.79
C LYS A 39 10.16 -6.11 3.92
N ARG A 40 11.46 -6.01 3.64
CA ARG A 40 12.19 -4.74 3.68
C ARG A 40 11.62 -3.73 2.68
N ALA A 41 11.36 -4.14 1.43
CA ALA A 41 10.76 -3.27 0.44
C ALA A 41 9.36 -2.79 0.87
N ALA A 42 8.52 -3.69 1.39
CA ALA A 42 7.18 -3.36 1.83
C ALA A 42 7.17 -2.45 3.06
N TYR A 43 7.99 -2.72 4.07
CA TYR A 43 8.07 -1.90 5.28
C TYR A 43 8.63 -0.51 4.99
N ASP A 44 9.74 -0.41 4.27
CA ASP A 44 10.34 0.89 3.96
C ASP A 44 9.36 1.78 3.16
N ALA A 45 8.69 1.19 2.16
CA ALA A 45 7.74 1.91 1.32
C ALA A 45 6.52 2.42 2.10
N THR A 46 6.15 1.79 3.21
CA THR A 46 4.93 2.09 3.98
C THR A 46 5.17 2.80 5.30
N SER A 47 6.41 2.89 5.79
CA SER A 47 6.69 3.39 7.16
C SER A 47 6.67 4.92 7.31
N THR A 48 6.91 5.69 6.23
CA THR A 48 6.96 7.15 6.35
C THR A 48 5.55 7.75 6.45
N PRO A 49 5.19 8.46 7.54
CA PRO A 49 3.87 9.09 7.72
C PRO A 49 3.73 10.32 6.83
N GLY A 50 3.34 10.12 5.57
CA GLY A 50 3.37 11.18 4.56
C GLY A 50 2.23 12.19 4.69
N THR A 51 1.05 11.76 5.16
CA THR A 51 -0.16 12.61 5.22
C THR A 51 0.08 13.88 6.04
N VAL A 52 0.74 13.77 7.20
CA VAL A 52 1.01 14.92 8.10
C VAL A 52 1.89 16.01 7.47
N ILE A 53 2.64 15.68 6.41
CA ILE A 53 3.50 16.61 5.66
C ILE A 53 3.01 16.81 4.21
N GLY A 54 1.76 16.44 3.91
CA GLY A 54 1.15 16.64 2.60
C GLY A 54 1.78 15.80 1.48
N ARG A 55 2.28 14.60 1.83
CA ARG A 55 2.84 13.57 0.95
C ARG A 55 1.98 12.29 1.02
N VAL A 56 2.43 11.24 0.34
CA VAL A 56 1.73 9.95 0.26
C VAL A 56 1.89 9.13 1.53
N GLU A 57 0.82 8.53 2.00
CA GLU A 57 0.80 7.53 3.08
C GLU A 57 0.70 6.12 2.50
N GLY A 58 1.34 5.14 3.14
CA GLY A 58 1.40 3.77 2.62
C GLY A 58 0.94 2.75 3.65
N GLY A 59 0.44 1.61 3.19
CA GLY A 59 0.04 0.50 4.06
C GLY A 59 0.19 -0.85 3.35
N ILE A 60 0.59 -1.88 4.09
CA ILE A 60 0.61 -3.25 3.59
C ILE A 60 -0.79 -3.84 3.76
N GLU A 61 -1.43 -4.26 2.67
CA GLU A 61 -2.74 -4.92 2.71
C GLU A 61 -2.58 -6.40 3.10
N CYS A 62 -1.71 -7.14 2.39
CA CYS A 62 -1.48 -8.56 2.65
C CYS A 62 -0.19 -9.09 2.00
N TRP A 63 0.27 -10.24 2.48
CA TRP A 63 1.35 -11.02 1.87
C TRP A 63 0.78 -12.05 0.89
N LEU A 64 1.49 -12.31 -0.21
CA LEU A 64 1.13 -13.23 -1.29
C LEU A 64 2.18 -14.32 -1.44
N ASN A 65 1.70 -15.54 -1.72
CA ASN A 65 2.57 -16.61 -2.18
C ASN A 65 2.81 -16.52 -3.70
N GLU A 66 3.73 -17.35 -4.18
CA GLU A 66 4.21 -17.42 -5.56
C GLU A 66 3.08 -17.68 -6.58
N ASN A 67 2.01 -18.38 -6.18
CA ASN A 67 0.89 -18.70 -7.08
C ASN A 67 -0.12 -17.54 -7.22
N GLN A 68 0.04 -16.47 -6.44
CA GLN A 68 -0.86 -15.33 -6.42
C GLN A 68 -0.26 -14.10 -7.12
N THR A 69 1.00 -14.16 -7.54
CA THR A 69 1.72 -13.04 -8.15
C THR A 69 1.87 -13.23 -9.66
N PRO A 70 1.97 -12.13 -10.43
CA PRO A 70 2.06 -12.21 -11.90
C PRO A 70 3.33 -12.88 -12.42
N ASP A 71 4.40 -12.88 -11.62
CA ASP A 71 5.73 -13.36 -12.01
C ASP A 71 6.17 -14.64 -11.27
N GLY A 72 5.29 -15.25 -10.47
CA GLY A 72 5.59 -16.51 -9.79
C GLY A 72 6.49 -16.38 -8.56
N ARG A 73 6.65 -15.17 -8.01
CA ARG A 73 7.54 -14.89 -6.87
C ARG A 73 6.78 -14.49 -5.61
N LYS A 74 7.45 -14.44 -4.47
CA LYS A 74 6.82 -13.96 -3.23
C LYS A 74 6.38 -12.50 -3.42
N GLY A 75 5.21 -12.14 -2.91
CA GLY A 75 4.68 -10.80 -3.11
C GLY A 75 3.99 -10.19 -1.89
N ALA A 76 3.72 -8.90 -1.99
CA ALA A 76 2.92 -8.15 -1.03
C ALA A 76 2.04 -7.17 -1.79
N ILE A 77 0.79 -7.03 -1.35
CA ILE A 77 -0.10 -5.98 -1.83
C ILE A 77 0.10 -4.76 -0.95
N ILE A 78 0.39 -3.62 -1.57
CA ILE A 78 0.65 -2.35 -0.90
C ILE A 78 -0.30 -1.29 -1.44
N HIS A 79 -0.82 -0.46 -0.55
CA HIS A 79 -1.58 0.74 -0.88
C HIS A 79 -0.76 1.98 -0.67
N PHE A 80 -0.99 2.97 -1.53
CA PHE A 80 -0.51 4.32 -1.38
C PHE A 80 -1.70 5.27 -1.48
N TRP A 81 -1.88 6.11 -0.46
CA TRP A 81 -3.00 7.02 -0.30
C TRP A 81 -2.53 8.47 -0.40
N TYR A 82 -3.37 9.30 -1.01
CA TYR A 82 -3.20 10.74 -1.03
C TYR A 82 -4.53 11.43 -0.76
N ASP A 83 -4.51 12.41 0.14
CA ASP A 83 -5.69 13.09 0.70
C ASP A 83 -6.32 14.11 -0.24
N LYS A 84 -5.75 14.30 -1.44
CA LYS A 84 -6.19 15.30 -2.42
C LYS A 84 -6.37 14.67 -3.79
N GLU A 85 -7.35 15.18 -4.53
CA GLU A 85 -7.54 14.88 -5.95
C GLU A 85 -6.53 15.66 -6.82
N ASP A 86 -5.24 15.37 -6.64
CA ASP A 86 -4.13 15.93 -7.43
C ASP A 86 -3.25 14.78 -7.96
N PRO A 87 -3.64 14.18 -9.11
CA PRO A 87 -2.96 13.03 -9.67
C PRO A 87 -1.50 13.30 -10.06
N GLU A 88 -1.17 14.53 -10.50
CA GLU A 88 0.18 14.89 -10.92
C GLU A 88 1.14 14.91 -9.72
N LYS A 89 0.72 15.53 -8.61
CA LYS A 89 1.51 15.51 -7.38
C LYS A 89 1.56 14.10 -6.78
N PHE A 90 0.46 13.36 -6.83
CA PHE A 90 0.45 11.98 -6.34
C PHE A 90 1.40 11.09 -7.12
N GLU A 91 1.41 11.17 -8.47
CA GLU A 91 2.36 10.47 -9.33
C GLU A 91 3.81 10.79 -8.92
N LYS A 92 4.12 12.07 -8.73
CA LYS A 92 5.46 12.50 -8.32
C LYS A 92 5.86 11.93 -6.96
N GLU A 93 4.99 12.02 -5.96
CA GLU A 93 5.28 11.52 -4.61
C GLU A 93 5.37 10.00 -4.54
N LEU A 94 4.47 9.30 -5.23
CA LEU A 94 4.49 7.85 -5.40
C LEU A 94 5.81 7.41 -6.06
N SER A 95 6.30 8.15 -7.05
CA SER A 95 7.58 7.84 -7.70
C SER A 95 8.76 7.83 -6.72
N TYR A 96 8.73 8.65 -5.66
CA TYR A 96 9.79 8.64 -4.66
C TYR A 96 9.75 7.35 -3.84
N ARG A 97 8.57 6.89 -3.45
CA ARG A 97 8.42 5.60 -2.74
C ARG A 97 8.89 4.43 -3.60
N ILE A 98 8.43 4.39 -4.86
CA ILE A 98 8.82 3.31 -5.78
C ILE A 98 10.34 3.30 -5.98
N ARG A 99 10.95 4.45 -6.25
CA ARG A 99 12.39 4.47 -6.56
C ARG A 99 13.27 4.30 -5.34
N GLN A 100 12.97 4.97 -4.24
CA GLN A 100 13.85 5.05 -3.07
C GLN A 100 13.57 3.95 -2.05
N ASP A 101 12.38 3.34 -2.07
CA ASP A 101 12.02 2.34 -1.07
C ASP A 101 11.82 0.95 -1.68
N ILE A 102 11.44 0.82 -2.96
CA ILE A 102 11.21 -0.48 -3.61
C ILE A 102 12.37 -0.83 -4.54
N LEU A 103 12.60 -0.07 -5.60
CA LEU A 103 13.53 -0.43 -6.69
C LEU A 103 15.02 -0.37 -6.31
N VAL A 104 15.35 0.22 -5.16
CA VAL A 104 16.69 0.14 -4.57
C VAL A 104 16.99 -1.24 -3.97
N LYS A 105 15.97 -2.06 -3.70
CA LYS A 105 16.16 -3.44 -3.21
C LYS A 105 16.39 -4.36 -4.41
N PRO A 106 17.38 -5.26 -4.33
CA PRO A 106 17.75 -6.11 -5.45
C PRO A 106 16.59 -7.03 -5.84
N PHE A 107 16.44 -7.27 -7.14
CA PHE A 107 15.45 -8.20 -7.69
C PHE A 107 14.01 -7.90 -7.27
N THR A 108 13.64 -6.65 -7.01
CA THR A 108 12.23 -6.30 -6.80
C THR A 108 11.52 -6.08 -8.12
N SER A 109 10.22 -6.34 -8.15
CA SER A 109 9.34 -5.88 -9.24
C SER A 109 8.05 -5.32 -8.67
N ILE A 110 7.40 -4.46 -9.46
CA ILE A 110 6.15 -3.81 -9.09
C ILE A 110 5.13 -3.98 -10.20
N PHE A 111 3.90 -4.35 -9.85
CA PHE A 111 2.79 -4.57 -10.76
C PHE A 111 1.57 -3.77 -10.31
N ASP A 112 0.73 -3.39 -11.25
CA ASP A 112 -0.60 -2.85 -10.93
C ASP A 112 -1.47 -3.94 -10.29
N ALA A 113 -2.17 -3.57 -9.23
CA ALA A 113 -3.10 -4.42 -8.50
C ALA A 113 -4.47 -3.75 -8.33
N SER A 114 -4.76 -2.71 -9.11
CA SER A 114 -5.99 -1.94 -9.00
C SER A 114 -7.23 -2.78 -9.37
N ILE A 115 -8.32 -2.59 -8.63
CA ILE A 115 -9.60 -3.27 -8.86
C ILE A 115 -10.58 -2.25 -9.43
N ASN A 116 -10.95 -2.40 -10.70
CA ASN A 116 -11.84 -1.46 -11.43
C ASN A 116 -11.41 0.03 -11.27
N PRO A 117 -10.18 0.39 -11.62
CA PRO A 117 -9.66 1.73 -11.38
C PRO A 117 -10.42 2.81 -12.16
N THR A 118 -10.62 3.98 -11.54
CA THR A 118 -11.22 5.17 -12.19
C THR A 118 -10.28 5.83 -13.21
N GLY A 119 -8.96 5.58 -13.11
CA GLY A 119 -7.95 6.16 -13.97
C GLY A 119 -6.62 5.40 -13.87
N TYR A 120 -5.55 5.98 -14.42
CA TYR A 120 -4.21 5.38 -14.37
C TYR A 120 -3.16 6.44 -14.07
N ILE A 121 -2.01 5.99 -13.53
CA ILE A 121 -0.82 6.81 -13.32
C ILE A 121 0.27 6.30 -14.28
N ASN A 122 0.81 7.19 -15.12
CA ASN A 122 1.87 6.81 -16.05
C ASN A 122 3.23 6.90 -15.36
N THR A 123 3.80 5.76 -14.98
CA THR A 123 5.07 5.72 -14.25
C THR A 123 6.30 5.95 -15.12
N LEU A 124 6.18 6.02 -16.45
CA LEU A 124 7.33 6.10 -17.36
C LEU A 124 8.18 7.36 -17.11
N LYS A 125 7.51 8.51 -16.94
CA LYS A 125 8.17 9.81 -16.74
C LYS A 125 9.02 9.87 -15.48
N HIS A 126 8.49 9.37 -14.36
CA HIS A 126 9.10 9.55 -13.05
C HIS A 126 9.82 8.31 -12.50
N VAL A 127 9.51 7.11 -13.01
CA VAL A 127 10.11 5.84 -12.58
C VAL A 127 10.94 5.20 -13.70
N GLY A 128 10.42 5.15 -14.92
CA GLY A 128 11.00 4.36 -16.02
C GLY A 128 12.35 4.82 -16.58
N HIS A 129 12.83 6.01 -16.20
CA HIS A 129 14.12 6.56 -16.63
C HIS A 129 15.23 6.49 -15.56
N CYS A 130 15.04 5.66 -14.53
CA CYS A 130 16.06 5.43 -13.50
C CYS A 130 17.17 4.50 -13.98
#